data_AF-A0A6L8LL91-F1
#
_entry.id   AF-A0A6L8LL91-F1
#
_cell.length_a   1.000
_cell.length_b   1.000
_cell.length_c   1.000
_cell.angle_alpha   90.00
_cell.angle_beta   90.00
_cell.angle_gamma   90.00
#
_symmetry.space_group_name_H-M   'P 1'
#
loop_
_entity.id
_entity.type
_entity.pdbx_description
1 polymer ?
#
loop_
_entity_poly.entity_id
_entity_poly.type
_entity_poly.pdbx_seq_one_letter_code
_entity_poly.pdbx_strand_id
1 'polypeptide(L)'
;MTIYERTERAITRFAAGLALLGGLGLIFATLVTCLSIILKLVRRVLDGMFGSGPIGDALPWLHAILGEEELVTYGVGFALFAALPWVMIRSGHIRIDLFEPVFGRRLNRFLNLIADIALAAIAYLILTRQWFLIIKKARGSKEPFGNLLLQGDFAQAADRISTNQESQILGLPLWPTYIVAEICVAAFLIVACFCVWRSARDLFKNPQAGQ
;
A
#
# COMPACT_ATOMS: atom_id res chain seq x y z
N MET A 1 -18.99 2.06 27.16
CA MET A 1 -18.44 1.73 25.82
C MET A 1 -18.16 0.25 25.78
N THR A 2 -18.85 -0.49 24.90
CA THR A 2 -18.58 -1.92 24.75
C THR A 2 -17.17 -2.15 24.19
N ILE A 3 -16.53 -3.29 24.50
CA ILE A 3 -15.19 -3.64 24.00
C ILE A 3 -15.13 -3.51 22.46
N TYR A 4 -16.23 -3.89 21.80
CA TYR A 4 -16.40 -3.77 20.36
C TYR A 4 -16.27 -2.31 19.84
N GLU A 5 -16.97 -1.35 20.45
CA GLU A 5 -16.88 0.07 20.03
C GLU A 5 -15.48 0.66 20.24
N ARG A 6 -14.73 0.15 21.23
CA ARG A 6 -13.35 0.57 21.46
C ARG A 6 -12.44 0.05 20.35
N THR A 7 -12.57 -1.23 20.02
CA THR A 7 -11.82 -1.86 18.92
C THR A 7 -12.14 -1.22 17.57
N GLU A 8 -13.42 -1.00 17.28
CA GLU A 8 -13.86 -0.36 16.03
C GLU A 8 -13.25 1.04 15.84
N ARG A 9 -13.27 1.87 16.89
CA ARG A 9 -12.65 3.20 16.83
C ARG A 9 -11.14 3.14 16.69
N ALA A 10 -10.48 2.21 17.39
CA ALA A 10 -9.04 2.04 17.29
C ALA A 10 -8.63 1.65 15.86
N ILE A 11 -9.29 0.65 15.29
CA ILE A 11 -9.03 0.15 13.93
C ILE A 11 -9.37 1.21 12.88
N THR A 12 -10.47 1.96 13.06
CA THR A 12 -10.83 3.04 12.15
C THR A 12 -9.81 4.17 12.17
N ARG A 13 -9.31 4.57 13.35
CA ARG A 13 -8.25 5.59 13.45
C ARG A 13 -6.94 5.11 12.85
N PHE A 14 -6.60 3.84 13.07
CA PHE A 14 -5.41 3.22 12.49
C PHE A 14 -5.47 3.21 10.96
N ALA A 15 -6.58 2.76 10.38
CA ALA A 15 -6.80 2.78 8.94
C ALA A 15 -6.83 4.20 8.37
N ALA A 16 -7.43 5.16 9.08
CA ALA A 16 -7.39 6.57 8.69
C ALA A 16 -5.95 7.10 8.66
N GLY A 17 -5.14 6.77 9.67
CA GLY A 17 -3.73 7.15 9.72
C GLY A 17 -2.95 6.59 8.53
N LEU A 18 -3.15 5.32 8.19
CA LEU A 18 -2.53 4.71 7.00
C LEU A 18 -2.99 5.38 5.70
N ALA A 19 -4.29 5.67 5.56
CA ALA A 19 -4.80 6.37 4.38
C ALA A 19 -4.24 7.79 4.24
N LEU A 20 -4.02 8.51 5.36
CA LEU A 20 -3.37 9.82 5.35
C LEU A 20 -1.90 9.71 4.93
N LEU A 21 -1.17 8.70 5.43
CA LEU A 21 0.20 8.42 4.98
C LEU A 21 0.24 8.08 3.48
N GLY A 22 -0.71 7.28 3.00
CA GLY A 22 -0.85 6.99 1.57
C GLY A 22 -1.16 8.24 0.74
N GLY A 23 -2.05 9.10 1.24
CA GLY A 23 -2.37 10.39 0.63
C GLY A 23 -1.16 11.32 0.52
N LEU A 24 -0.30 11.35 1.55
CA LEU A 24 0.99 12.06 1.50
C LEU A 24 1.90 11.49 0.40
N GLY A 25 1.94 10.16 0.26
CA GLY A 25 2.65 9.49 -0.84
C GLY A 25 2.13 9.90 -2.23
N LEU A 26 0.81 10.04 -2.37
CA LEU A 26 0.18 10.48 -3.62
C LEU A 26 0.48 11.96 -3.93
N ILE A 27 0.46 12.83 -2.92
CA ILE A 27 0.87 14.23 -3.06
C ILE A 27 2.33 14.31 -3.49
N PHE A 28 3.21 13.53 -2.85
CA PHE A 28 4.62 13.45 -3.23
C PHE A 28 4.80 13.01 -4.70
N ALA A 29 4.15 11.92 -5.11
CA ALA A 29 4.21 11.44 -6.49
C ALA A 29 3.68 12.48 -7.50
N THR A 30 2.62 13.20 -7.14
CA THR A 30 2.05 14.28 -7.95
C THR A 30 3.04 15.44 -8.09
N LEU A 31 3.66 15.87 -6.99
CA LEU A 31 4.64 16.97 -6.99
C LEU A 31 5.86 16.61 -7.84
N VAL A 32 6.39 15.39 -7.69
CA VAL A 32 7.50 14.88 -8.52
C VAL A 32 7.10 14.91 -9.98
N THR A 33 5.92 14.38 -10.34
CA THR A 33 5.44 14.36 -11.73
C THR A 33 5.28 15.78 -12.30
N CYS A 34 4.67 16.70 -11.55
CA CYS A 34 4.50 18.08 -11.99
C CYS A 34 5.85 18.77 -12.20
N LEU A 35 6.78 18.65 -11.25
CA LEU A 35 8.11 19.24 -11.34
C LEU A 35 8.87 18.71 -12.57
N SER A 36 8.80 17.41 -12.80
CA SER A 36 9.39 16.75 -13.93
C SER A 36 8.84 17.20 -15.28
N ILE A 37 7.52 17.31 -15.42
CA ILE A 37 6.87 17.80 -16.64
C ILE A 37 7.28 19.25 -16.91
N ILE A 38 7.36 20.09 -15.87
CA ILE A 38 7.80 21.48 -16.00
C ILE A 38 9.25 21.53 -16.51
N LEU A 39 10.16 20.76 -15.91
CA LEU A 39 11.57 20.73 -16.33
C LEU A 39 11.72 20.24 -17.78
N LYS A 40 11.00 19.17 -18.15
CA LYS A 40 10.96 18.65 -19.53
C LYS A 40 10.41 19.68 -20.52
N LEU A 41 9.37 20.41 -20.15
CA LEU A 41 8.75 21.45 -20.98
C LEU A 41 9.70 22.64 -21.16
N VAL A 42 10.29 23.13 -20.06
CA VAL A 42 11.24 24.24 -20.08
C VAL A 42 12.41 23.90 -21.01
N ARG A 43 12.99 22.70 -20.89
CA ARG A 43 14.08 22.26 -21.78
C ARG A 43 13.66 22.25 -23.24
N ARG A 44 12.50 21.64 -23.57
CA ARG A 44 11.99 21.60 -24.94
C ARG A 44 11.76 22.99 -25.53
N VAL A 45 11.29 23.95 -24.73
CA VAL A 45 11.10 25.34 -25.16
C VAL A 45 12.42 26.05 -25.38
N LEU A 46 13.41 25.86 -24.48
CA LEU A 46 14.76 26.44 -24.65
C LEU A 46 15.42 25.92 -25.92
N ASP A 47 15.39 24.62 -26.17
CA ASP A 47 15.97 24.00 -27.38
C ASP A 47 15.28 24.51 -28.67
N GLY A 48 13.96 24.78 -28.60
CA GLY A 48 13.19 25.32 -29.73
C GLY A 48 13.43 26.80 -30.02
N MET A 49 13.73 27.61 -28.99
CA MET A 49 13.95 29.06 -29.14
C MET A 49 15.41 29.42 -29.42
N PHE A 50 16.37 28.73 -28.80
CA PHE A 50 17.80 29.07 -28.86
C PHE A 50 18.63 28.10 -29.71
N GLY A 51 17.97 27.13 -30.37
CA GLY A 51 18.60 26.01 -31.05
C GLY A 51 19.21 25.01 -30.06
N SER A 52 19.79 23.93 -30.58
CA SER A 52 20.58 22.96 -29.80
C SER A 52 21.94 23.55 -29.38
N GLY A 53 21.92 24.73 -28.75
CA GLY A 53 23.10 25.46 -28.32
C GLY A 53 23.57 25.06 -26.92
N PRO A 54 24.79 25.49 -26.52
CA PRO A 54 25.48 25.10 -25.29
C PRO A 54 24.76 25.46 -23.98
N ILE A 55 23.60 26.12 -24.03
CA ILE A 55 22.76 26.49 -22.89
C ILE A 55 22.13 25.23 -22.26
N GLY A 56 21.80 24.22 -23.08
CA GLY A 56 21.31 22.92 -22.60
C GLY A 56 22.38 22.09 -21.87
N ASP A 57 23.65 22.26 -22.24
CA ASP A 57 24.79 21.59 -21.61
C ASP A 57 25.35 22.37 -20.41
N ALA A 58 25.19 23.70 -20.39
CA ALA A 58 25.64 24.57 -19.30
C ALA A 58 24.80 24.44 -18.02
N LEU A 59 23.57 23.92 -18.11
CA LEU A 59 22.69 23.68 -16.97
C LEU A 59 22.41 22.16 -16.83
N PRO A 60 23.35 21.38 -16.24
CA PRO A 60 23.16 19.95 -15.99
C PRO A 60 21.87 19.64 -15.22
N TRP A 61 21.45 20.56 -14.34
CA TRP A 61 20.24 20.48 -13.51
C TRP A 61 18.92 20.60 -14.28
N LEU A 62 18.96 21.06 -15.54
CA LEU A 62 17.78 21.13 -16.42
C LEU A 62 17.51 19.84 -17.19
N HIS A 63 18.38 18.83 -17.05
CA HIS A 63 18.13 17.52 -17.66
C HIS A 63 16.85 16.92 -17.08
N ALA A 64 16.05 16.31 -17.96
CA ALA A 64 14.91 15.50 -17.55
C ALA A 64 15.40 14.47 -16.53
N ILE A 65 14.77 14.43 -15.35
CA ILE A 65 15.11 13.47 -14.30
C ILE A 65 14.91 12.07 -14.88
N LEU A 66 16.02 11.35 -15.09
CA LEU A 66 15.96 9.95 -15.49
C LEU A 66 15.50 9.15 -14.27
N GLY A 67 14.38 8.44 -14.40
CA GLY A 67 13.86 7.52 -13.38
C GLY A 67 12.86 8.12 -12.40
N GLU A 68 12.34 9.32 -12.65
CA GLU A 68 11.15 9.84 -11.95
C GLU A 68 9.96 8.86 -12.01
N GLU A 69 9.82 8.13 -13.12
CA GLU A 69 8.76 7.16 -13.34
C GLU A 69 8.84 5.98 -12.34
N GLU A 70 10.06 5.56 -11.97
CA GLU A 70 10.26 4.52 -10.96
C GLU A 70 9.82 5.02 -9.57
N LEU A 71 10.21 6.25 -9.22
CA LEU A 71 9.84 6.87 -7.95
C LEU A 71 8.32 7.11 -7.84
N VAL A 72 7.69 7.58 -8.91
CA VAL A 72 6.24 7.75 -9.01
C VAL A 72 5.53 6.39 -8.91
N THR A 73 6.04 5.35 -9.59
CA THR A 73 5.48 3.99 -9.51
C THR A 73 5.49 3.47 -8.08
N TYR A 74 6.61 3.61 -7.35
CA TYR A 74 6.69 3.20 -5.95
C TYR A 74 5.81 4.07 -5.04
N GLY A 75 5.74 5.38 -5.28
CA GLY A 75 4.90 6.31 -4.54
C GLY A 75 3.40 6.00 -4.68
N VAL A 76 2.94 5.75 -5.91
CA VAL A 76 1.56 5.35 -6.19
C VAL A 76 1.27 3.96 -5.61
N GLY A 77 2.19 3.00 -5.75
CA GLY A 77 2.06 1.68 -5.14
C GLY A 77 1.90 1.76 -3.62
N PHE A 78 2.75 2.53 -2.95
CA PHE A 78 2.64 2.79 -1.51
C PHE A 78 1.29 3.43 -1.15
N ALA A 79 0.86 4.45 -1.89
CA ALA A 79 -0.42 5.11 -1.66
C ALA A 79 -1.61 4.14 -1.76
N LEU A 80 -1.60 3.25 -2.75
CA LEU A 80 -2.63 2.23 -2.94
C LEU A 80 -2.68 1.28 -1.73
N PHE A 81 -1.56 0.64 -1.39
CA PHE A 81 -1.52 -0.32 -0.29
C PHE A 81 -1.84 0.29 1.07
N ALA A 82 -1.45 1.55 1.30
CA ALA A 82 -1.76 2.28 2.53
C ALA A 82 -3.23 2.72 2.61
N ALA A 83 -3.91 2.93 1.48
CA ALA A 83 -5.32 3.31 1.43
C ALA A 83 -6.30 2.13 1.52
N LEU A 84 -5.89 0.92 1.09
CA LEU A 84 -6.74 -0.29 1.11
C LEU A 84 -7.46 -0.56 2.45
N PRO A 85 -6.81 -0.45 3.63
CA PRO A 85 -7.48 -0.70 4.90
C PRO A 85 -8.66 0.25 5.15
N TRP A 86 -8.51 1.52 4.75
CA TRP A 86 -9.57 2.52 4.91
C TRP A 86 -10.76 2.23 3.99
N VAL A 87 -10.50 1.87 2.73
CA VAL A 87 -11.55 1.50 1.77
C VAL A 87 -12.36 0.30 2.27
N MET A 88 -11.68 -0.67 2.90
CA MET A 88 -12.34 -1.84 3.46
C MET A 88 -13.28 -1.51 4.63
N ILE A 89 -12.86 -0.67 5.58
CA ILE A 89 -13.72 -0.28 6.72
C ILE A 89 -14.94 0.51 6.27
N ARG A 90 -14.75 1.42 5.31
CA ARG A 90 -15.83 2.23 4.73
C ARG A 90 -16.80 1.41 3.87
N SER A 91 -16.52 0.12 3.64
CA SER A 91 -17.30 -0.76 2.77
C SER A 91 -17.51 -0.15 1.38
N GLY A 92 -16.45 0.44 0.82
CA GLY A 92 -16.44 1.01 -0.54
C GLY A 92 -16.29 -0.03 -1.66
N HIS A 93 -16.24 -1.33 -1.32
CA HIS A 93 -16.09 -2.40 -2.30
C HIS A 93 -17.45 -2.85 -2.80
N ILE A 94 -17.75 -2.49 -4.05
CA ILE A 94 -18.88 -2.95 -4.88
C ILE A 94 -20.13 -3.17 -4.03
N ARG A 95 -20.73 -2.09 -3.54
CA ARG A 95 -22.17 -2.15 -3.36
C ARG A 95 -22.76 -2.40 -4.72
N ILE A 96 -23.42 -3.52 -4.87
CA ILE A 96 -24.26 -3.78 -6.03
C ILE A 96 -25.50 -2.90 -5.85
N ASP A 97 -25.34 -1.57 -5.80
CA ASP A 97 -26.39 -0.58 -5.58
C ASP A 97 -27.49 -0.73 -6.65
N LEU A 98 -27.13 -1.28 -7.81
CA LEU A 98 -28.06 -1.59 -8.90
C LEU A 98 -29.06 -2.71 -8.57
N PHE A 99 -28.71 -3.64 -7.67
CA PHE A 99 -29.59 -4.76 -7.27
C PHE A 99 -29.95 -4.74 -5.77
N GLU A 100 -29.43 -3.79 -4.99
CA GLU A 100 -29.79 -3.61 -3.57
C GLU A 100 -31.30 -3.45 -3.32
N PRO A 101 -32.10 -2.74 -4.16
CA PRO A 101 -33.55 -2.68 -3.96
C PRO A 101 -34.30 -3.95 -4.39
N VAL A 102 -33.69 -4.82 -5.21
CA VAL A 102 -34.28 -6.07 -5.67
C VAL A 102 -34.01 -7.22 -4.69
N PHE A 103 -32.84 -7.19 -4.05
CA PHE A 103 -32.43 -8.21 -3.09
C PHE A 103 -32.85 -7.85 -1.65
N GLY A 104 -33.50 -8.78 -0.95
CA GLY A 104 -33.92 -8.58 0.43
C GLY A 104 -32.75 -8.37 1.41
N ARG A 105 -33.04 -7.72 2.55
CA ARG A 105 -32.04 -7.34 3.59
C ARG A 105 -31.09 -8.47 4.01
N ARG A 106 -31.53 -9.73 4.01
CA ARG A 106 -30.70 -10.89 4.38
C ARG A 106 -29.65 -11.23 3.31
N LEU A 107 -30.03 -11.18 2.04
CA LEU A 107 -29.12 -11.52 0.94
C LEU A 107 -28.01 -10.47 0.82
N ASN A 108 -28.34 -9.18 0.98
CA ASN A 108 -27.33 -8.11 0.96
C ASN A 108 -26.28 -8.29 2.08
N ARG A 109 -26.71 -8.69 3.29
CA ARG A 109 -25.77 -9.00 4.39
C ARG A 109 -24.88 -10.21 4.09
N PHE A 110 -25.44 -11.24 3.47
CA PHE A 110 -24.68 -12.42 3.07
C PHE A 110 -23.66 -12.11 1.97
N LEU A 111 -24.03 -11.32 0.97
CA LEU A 111 -23.14 -10.87 -0.10
C LEU A 111 -21.99 -10.01 0.48
N ASN A 112 -22.28 -9.11 1.41
CA ASN A 112 -21.26 -8.33 2.11
C ASN A 112 -20.27 -9.22 2.86
N LEU A 113 -20.76 -10.24 3.56
CA LEU A 113 -19.89 -11.19 4.26
C LEU A 113 -19.00 -11.97 3.29
N ILE A 114 -19.53 -12.44 2.16
CA ILE A 114 -18.73 -13.12 1.12
C ILE A 114 -17.65 -12.18 0.57
N ALA A 115 -18.00 -10.93 0.28
CA ALA A 115 -17.06 -9.94 -0.24
C ALA A 115 -15.93 -9.67 0.76
N ASP A 116 -16.25 -9.50 2.04
CA ASP A 116 -15.26 -9.30 3.11
C ASP A 116 -14.36 -10.53 3.29
N ILE A 117 -14.92 -11.74 3.22
CA ILE A 117 -14.15 -13.00 3.29
C ILE A 117 -13.22 -13.12 2.08
N ALA A 118 -13.70 -12.81 0.87
CA ALA A 118 -12.90 -12.88 -0.34
C ALA A 118 -11.73 -11.88 -0.29
N LEU A 119 -11.98 -10.64 0.15
CA LEU A 119 -10.93 -9.65 0.35
C LEU A 119 -9.93 -10.06 1.43
N ALA A 120 -10.39 -10.62 2.55
CA ALA A 120 -9.52 -11.15 3.59
C ALA A 120 -8.67 -12.34 3.10
N ALA A 121 -9.24 -13.21 2.27
CA ALA A 121 -8.52 -14.32 1.65
C ALA A 121 -7.43 -13.82 0.69
N ILE A 122 -7.74 -12.82 -0.16
CA ILE A 122 -6.76 -12.19 -1.04
C ILE A 122 -5.64 -11.54 -0.22
N ALA A 123 -5.99 -10.77 0.83
CA ALA A 123 -5.01 -10.16 1.73
C ALA A 123 -4.08 -11.22 2.35
N TYR A 124 -4.65 -12.33 2.82
CA TYR A 124 -3.92 -13.46 3.39
C TYR A 124 -2.98 -14.13 2.37
N LEU A 125 -3.45 -14.35 1.14
CA LEU A 125 -2.64 -14.94 0.07
C LEU A 125 -1.47 -14.05 -0.34
N ILE A 126 -1.71 -12.74 -0.46
CA ILE A 126 -0.64 -11.78 -0.78
C ILE A 126 0.40 -11.76 0.35
N LEU A 127 -0.06 -11.64 1.60
CA LEU A 127 0.81 -11.63 2.77
C LEU A 127 1.65 -12.90 2.87
N THR A 128 1.02 -14.08 2.83
CA THR A 128 1.75 -15.35 2.97
C THR A 128 2.76 -15.59 1.86
N ARG A 129 2.41 -15.24 0.61
CA ARG A 129 3.33 -15.34 -0.53
C ARG A 129 4.52 -14.41 -0.37
N GLN A 130 4.28 -13.13 -0.07
CA GLN A 130 5.34 -12.13 0.03
C GLN A 130 6.24 -12.36 1.25
N TRP A 131 5.65 -12.67 2.41
CA TRP A 131 6.35 -13.10 3.61
C TRP A 131 7.28 -14.28 3.36
N PHE A 132 6.80 -15.31 2.66
CA PHE A 132 7.60 -16.48 2.33
C PHE A 132 8.78 -16.13 1.42
N LEU A 133 8.58 -15.28 0.40
CA LEU A 133 9.64 -14.86 -0.52
C LEU A 133 10.75 -14.08 0.20
N ILE A 134 10.39 -13.15 1.09
CA ILE A 134 11.35 -12.35 1.87
C ILE A 134 12.13 -13.25 2.84
N ILE A 135 11.43 -14.12 3.56
CA ILE A 135 12.05 -14.94 4.62
C ILE A 135 12.82 -16.13 4.07
N LYS A 136 12.42 -16.71 2.93
CA LYS A 136 13.17 -17.81 2.31
C LYS A 136 14.62 -17.41 2.08
N LYS A 137 14.85 -16.16 1.65
CA LYS A 137 16.20 -15.61 1.50
C LYS A 137 16.90 -15.44 2.84
N ALA A 138 16.23 -14.85 3.83
CA ALA A 138 16.79 -14.65 5.17
C ALA A 138 17.10 -15.97 5.93
N ARG A 139 16.43 -17.08 5.59
CA ARG A 139 16.57 -18.39 6.26
C ARG A 139 17.69 -19.26 5.68
N GLY A 140 18.26 -18.92 4.53
CA GLY A 140 19.31 -19.72 3.87
C GLY A 140 20.68 -19.70 4.57
N SER A 141 20.85 -18.94 5.65
CA SER A 141 22.13 -18.76 6.35
C SER A 141 22.34 -19.74 7.51
N LYS A 142 23.60 -20.04 7.83
CA LYS A 142 24.02 -21.00 8.88
C LYS A 142 23.53 -20.70 10.30
N GLU A 143 23.16 -19.45 10.61
CA GLU A 143 22.59 -19.07 11.91
C GLU A 143 21.16 -18.52 11.76
N PRO A 144 20.23 -18.89 12.66
CA PRO A 144 18.86 -18.40 12.60
C PRO A 144 18.80 -16.90 12.87
N PHE A 145 18.02 -16.18 12.05
CA PHE A 145 17.84 -14.72 12.09
C PHE A 145 17.53 -14.18 13.50
N GLY A 146 16.81 -14.95 14.32
CA GLY A 146 16.47 -14.58 15.70
C GLY A 146 17.69 -14.38 16.61
N ASN A 147 18.77 -15.13 16.41
CA ASN A 147 19.97 -14.98 17.25
C ASN A 147 20.72 -13.67 16.99
N LEU A 148 20.66 -13.15 15.76
CA LEU A 148 21.35 -11.91 15.38
C LEU A 148 20.60 -10.68 15.86
N LEU A 149 19.27 -10.71 15.79
CA LEU A 149 18.43 -9.68 16.42
C LEU A 149 18.61 -9.68 17.94
N LEU A 150 18.72 -10.85 18.57
CA LEU A 150 18.97 -10.96 20.02
C LEU A 150 20.37 -10.49 20.41
N GLN A 151 21.36 -10.66 19.54
CA GLN A 151 22.73 -10.14 19.71
C GLN A 151 22.86 -8.64 19.39
N GLY A 152 21.80 -8.00 18.88
CA GLY A 152 21.80 -6.57 18.56
C GLY A 152 22.57 -6.19 17.30
N ASP A 153 22.97 -7.16 16.47
CA ASP A 153 23.67 -6.90 15.21
C ASP A 153 22.66 -6.64 14.08
N PHE A 154 22.07 -5.45 14.13
CA PHE A 154 21.11 -4.98 13.13
C PHE A 154 21.73 -4.82 11.74
N ALA A 155 23.04 -4.63 11.64
CA ALA A 155 23.74 -4.47 10.36
C ALA A 155 23.78 -5.80 9.60
N GLN A 156 24.18 -6.89 10.26
CA GLN A 156 24.12 -8.23 9.66
C GLN A 156 22.69 -8.69 9.40
N ALA A 157 21.75 -8.32 10.28
CA ALA A 157 20.35 -8.63 10.06
C ALA A 157 19.84 -7.96 8.78
N ALA A 158 20.11 -6.66 8.60
CA ALA A 158 19.73 -5.88 7.43
C ALA A 158 20.38 -6.40 6.14
N ASP A 159 21.66 -6.76 6.17
CA ASP A 159 22.38 -7.29 5.01
C ASP A 159 21.74 -8.59 4.46
N ARG A 160 21.19 -9.44 5.34
CA ARG A 160 20.52 -10.69 4.95
C ARG A 160 19.15 -10.49 4.30
N ILE A 161 18.44 -9.43 4.69
CA ILE A 161 17.16 -9.03 4.06
C ILE A 161 17.40 -8.17 2.82
N SER A 162 18.58 -7.54 2.74
CA SER A 162 18.98 -6.72 1.60
C SER A 162 19.03 -7.57 0.33
N THR A 163 18.65 -6.96 -0.78
CA THR A 163 18.66 -7.61 -2.08
C THR A 163 19.39 -6.76 -3.08
N ASN A 164 20.29 -7.38 -3.84
CA ASN A 164 21.05 -6.76 -4.95
C ASN A 164 20.16 -6.46 -6.17
N GLN A 165 18.84 -6.37 -5.98
CA GLN A 165 17.91 -5.95 -7.01
C GLN A 165 17.80 -4.44 -6.89
N GLU A 166 18.38 -3.76 -7.87
CA GLU A 166 18.37 -2.32 -8.00
C GLU A 166 17.33 -1.92 -9.05
N SER A 167 16.78 -0.72 -8.90
CA SER A 167 15.92 -0.12 -9.91
C SER A 167 16.72 0.11 -11.20
N GLN A 168 16.06 -0.02 -12.36
CA GLN A 168 16.76 -0.08 -13.64
C GLN A 168 17.36 1.27 -14.03
N ILE A 169 16.73 2.37 -13.61
CA ILE A 169 17.12 3.72 -14.00
C ILE A 169 17.81 4.45 -12.85
N LEU A 170 17.21 4.41 -11.66
CA LEU A 170 17.76 5.10 -10.48
C LEU A 170 18.86 4.31 -9.75
N GLY A 171 19.01 3.01 -10.02
CA GLY A 171 19.93 2.14 -9.28
C GLY A 171 19.59 2.03 -7.79
N LEU A 172 18.35 2.36 -7.39
CA LEU A 172 17.98 2.33 -5.97
C LEU A 172 17.75 0.90 -5.49
N PRO A 173 18.21 0.55 -4.28
CA PRO A 173 17.94 -0.77 -3.72
C PRO A 173 16.45 -0.96 -3.45
N LEU A 174 15.86 -2.04 -3.98
CA LEU A 174 14.41 -2.29 -3.89
C LEU A 174 13.97 -2.97 -2.59
N TRP A 175 14.89 -3.53 -1.81
CA TRP A 175 14.52 -4.26 -0.59
C TRP A 175 13.68 -3.47 0.43
N PRO A 176 13.84 -2.13 0.62
CA PRO A 176 13.02 -1.40 1.57
C PRO A 176 11.56 -1.31 1.12
N THR A 177 11.30 -1.22 -0.19
CA THR A 177 9.93 -1.12 -0.71
C THR A 177 9.14 -2.39 -0.45
N TYR A 178 9.79 -3.56 -0.52
CA TYR A 178 9.17 -4.84 -0.17
C TYR A 178 8.77 -4.93 1.31
N ILE A 179 9.58 -4.39 2.22
CA ILE A 179 9.25 -4.36 3.66
C ILE A 179 8.10 -3.41 3.93
N VAL A 180 8.13 -2.20 3.36
CA VAL A 180 7.05 -1.24 3.51
C VAL A 180 5.74 -1.81 2.96
N ALA A 181 5.78 -2.47 1.80
CA ALA A 181 4.63 -3.15 1.23
C ALA A 181 4.11 -4.26 2.15
N GLU A 182 4.99 -5.08 2.72
CA GLU A 182 4.61 -6.15 3.65
C GLU A 182 3.91 -5.60 4.90
N ILE A 183 4.42 -4.51 5.48
CA ILE A 183 3.80 -3.84 6.63
C ILE A 183 2.39 -3.33 6.26
N CYS A 184 2.23 -2.74 5.08
CA CYS A 184 0.92 -2.25 4.63
C CYS A 184 -0.07 -3.40 4.39
N VAL A 185 0.38 -4.51 3.79
CA VAL A 185 -0.46 -5.70 3.58
C VAL A 185 -0.81 -6.36 4.91
N ALA A 186 0.09 -6.42 5.88
CA ALA A 186 -0.20 -6.93 7.22
C ALA A 186 -1.27 -6.09 7.93
N ALA A 187 -1.14 -4.76 7.84
CA ALA A 187 -2.15 -3.83 8.34
C ALA A 187 -3.51 -4.02 7.64
N PHE A 188 -3.50 -4.21 6.31
CA PHE A 188 -4.69 -4.51 5.54
C PHE A 188 -5.36 -5.82 5.99
N LEU A 189 -4.59 -6.89 6.22
CA LEU A 189 -5.12 -8.16 6.71
C LEU A 189 -5.76 -8.03 8.10
N ILE A 190 -5.14 -7.29 9.02
CA ILE A 190 -5.70 -7.04 10.37
C ILE A 190 -7.07 -6.37 10.26
N VAL A 191 -7.16 -5.35 9.41
CA VAL A 191 -8.42 -4.64 9.16
C VAL A 191 -9.45 -5.54 8.46
N ALA A 192 -9.00 -6.39 7.53
CA ALA A 192 -9.85 -7.33 6.83
C ALA A 192 -10.49 -8.35 7.76
N CYS A 193 -9.70 -8.95 8.66
CA CYS A 193 -10.19 -9.87 9.68
C CYS A 193 -11.25 -9.21 10.59
N PHE A 194 -11.05 -7.93 10.95
CA PHE A 194 -12.04 -7.19 11.72
C PHE A 194 -13.34 -6.94 10.92
N CYS A 195 -13.24 -6.61 9.63
CA CYS A 195 -14.41 -6.41 8.78
C CYS A 195 -15.21 -7.70 8.60
N VAL A 196 -14.55 -8.84 8.41
CA VAL A 196 -15.20 -10.16 8.38
C VAL A 196 -15.94 -10.42 9.70
N TRP A 197 -15.30 -10.13 10.83
CA TRP A 197 -15.96 -10.30 12.13
C TRP A 197 -17.18 -9.38 12.31
N ARG A 198 -17.08 -8.12 11.90
CA ARG A 198 -18.19 -7.16 11.89
C ARG A 198 -19.36 -7.68 11.04
N SER A 199 -19.11 -8.07 9.80
CA SER A 199 -20.14 -8.54 8.87
C SER A 199 -20.77 -9.86 9.31
N ALA A 200 -19.98 -10.77 9.90
CA ALA A 200 -20.51 -11.99 10.50
C ALA A 200 -21.47 -11.67 11.65
N ARG A 201 -21.09 -10.74 12.53
CA ARG A 201 -21.95 -10.31 13.65
C ARG A 201 -23.26 -9.68 13.16
N ASP A 202 -23.21 -8.90 12.09
CA ASP A 202 -24.39 -8.27 11.51
C ASP A 202 -25.33 -9.29 10.84
N LEU A 203 -24.80 -10.42 10.36
CA LEU A 203 -25.61 -11.54 9.88
C LEU A 203 -26.32 -12.27 11.03
N PHE A 204 -25.63 -12.47 12.16
CA PHE A 204 -26.20 -13.15 13.34
C PHE A 204 -27.14 -12.27 14.17
N LYS A 205 -27.03 -10.94 14.10
CA LYS A 205 -28.02 -10.03 14.70
C LYS A 205 -29.34 -10.12 13.93
N ASN A 206 -30.26 -10.92 14.47
CA ASN A 206 -31.60 -11.11 13.93
C ASN A 206 -32.34 -9.75 13.79
N PRO A 207 -33.12 -9.51 12.72
CA PRO A 207 -33.79 -8.24 12.47
C PRO A 207 -34.94 -7.89 13.43
N GLN A 208 -35.19 -8.68 14.47
CA GLN A 208 -36.41 -8.61 15.30
C GLN A 208 -36.35 -7.58 16.44
N ALA A 209 -35.42 -6.61 16.39
CA ALA A 209 -35.38 -5.49 17.33
C ALA A 209 -35.49 -4.17 16.57
N GLY A 210 -36.72 -3.70 16.38
CA GLY A 210 -37.04 -2.33 15.99
C GLY A 210 -37.57 -2.15 14.57
N GLN A 211 -38.90 -2.14 14.48
CA GLN A 211 -39.76 -1.22 13.70
C GLN A 211 -39.20 -0.63 12.40
#